data_AF-A0A815IJX9-F1
#
_entry.id   AF-A0A815IJX9-F1
#
_cell.length_a   1.000
_cell.length_b   1.000
_cell.length_c   1.000
_cell.angle_alpha   90.00
_cell.angle_beta   90.00
_cell.angle_gamma   90.00
#
_symmetry.space_group_name_H-M   'P 1'
#
loop_
_entity.id
_entity.type
_entity.pdbx_description
1 polymer ?
#
loop_
_entity_poly.entity_id
_entity_poly.type
_entity_poly.pdbx_seq_one_letter_code
_entity_poly.pdbx_strand_id
1 'polypeptide(L)'
;ILTIFDLHYNQIGDQGEKCLANALQHNNILTKLNLISNGISSQGAQYLASALEHNNTLTTLKLDSNEIDDQGAQHLANALEHNNTLIILSLSSNKIGDQGAKQLVDPLQHNNTLTTLNLNSNQICNKAAQHLINVLRQNNLSQV
;
A
#
# COMPACT_ATOMS: atom_id res chain seq x y z
N ILE A 1 -18.23 13.40 11.71
CA ILE A 1 -17.04 12.52 11.83
C ILE A 1 -16.82 11.89 10.46
N LEU A 2 -15.72 12.20 9.79
CA LEU A 2 -15.43 11.71 8.42
C LEU A 2 -14.57 10.45 8.50
N THR A 3 -15.16 9.27 8.27
CA THR A 3 -14.47 7.98 8.40
C THR A 3 -14.07 7.36 7.05
N ILE A 4 -14.64 7.86 5.97
CA ILE A 4 -14.36 7.46 4.59
C ILE A 4 -14.07 8.74 3.81
N PHE A 5 -12.95 8.77 3.10
CA PHE A 5 -12.59 9.88 2.24
C PHE A 5 -12.26 9.34 0.86
N ASP A 6 -13.04 9.77 -0.12
CA ASP A 6 -12.95 9.28 -1.49
C ASP A 6 -12.54 10.41 -2.43
N LEU A 7 -11.40 10.21 -3.09
CA LEU A 7 -10.76 11.14 -4.03
C LEU A 7 -10.47 10.46 -5.37
N HIS A 8 -11.16 9.37 -5.72
CA HIS A 8 -10.91 8.67 -6.97
C HIS A 8 -11.07 9.59 -8.21
N TYR A 9 -10.30 9.32 -9.27
CA TYR A 9 -10.33 10.06 -10.55
C TYR A 9 -10.12 11.58 -10.40
N ASN A 10 -9.09 11.99 -9.66
CA ASN A 10 -8.66 13.38 -9.56
C ASN A 10 -7.20 13.54 -10.03
N GLN A 11 -6.63 14.75 -9.87
CA GLN A 11 -5.24 15.06 -10.22
C GLN A 11 -4.47 15.50 -8.97
N ILE A 12 -4.62 14.74 -7.88
CA ILE A 12 -3.98 15.06 -6.59
C ILE A 12 -2.45 15.11 -6.77
N GLY A 13 -1.88 14.13 -7.48
CA GLY A 13 -0.44 14.02 -7.72
C GLY A 13 0.39 13.96 -6.43
N ASP A 14 1.71 13.95 -6.58
CA ASP A 14 2.60 13.80 -5.43
C ASP A 14 2.53 14.96 -4.43
N GLN A 15 2.26 16.19 -4.91
CA GLN A 15 2.17 17.36 -4.04
C GLN A 15 0.87 17.38 -3.23
N GLY A 16 -0.26 17.01 -3.85
CA GLY A 16 -1.50 16.83 -3.12
C GLY A 16 -1.39 15.69 -2.11
N GLU A 17 -0.71 14.60 -2.50
CA GLU A 17 -0.48 13.47 -1.61
C GLU A 17 0.40 13.85 -0.41
N LYS A 18 1.42 14.68 -0.61
CA LYS A 18 2.22 15.23 0.50
C LYS A 18 1.36 15.92 1.55
N CYS A 19 0.43 16.76 1.11
CA CYS A 19 -0.49 17.47 2.00
C CYS A 19 -1.44 16.49 2.71
N LEU A 20 -1.95 15.50 1.99
CA LEU A 20 -2.84 14.49 2.53
C LEU A 20 -2.14 13.59 3.56
N ALA A 21 -0.93 13.13 3.27
CA ALA A 21 -0.09 12.36 4.18
C ALA A 21 0.17 13.10 5.49
N ASN A 22 0.52 14.39 5.43
CA ASN A 22 0.69 15.22 6.63
C ASN A 22 -0.60 15.30 7.47
N ALA A 23 -1.76 15.42 6.82
CA ALA A 23 -3.03 15.42 7.54
C ALA A 23 -3.35 14.04 8.14
N LEU A 24 -3.02 12.96 7.44
CA LEU A 24 -3.27 11.59 7.85
C LEU A 24 -2.45 11.18 9.09
N GLN A 25 -1.22 11.70 9.24
CA GLN A 25 -0.39 11.48 10.43
C GLN A 25 -1.06 11.89 11.75
N HIS A 26 -1.94 12.89 11.69
CA HIS A 26 -2.66 13.41 12.86
C HIS A 26 -4.14 12.98 12.89
N ASN A 27 -4.62 12.33 11.83
CA ASN A 27 -6.00 11.90 11.73
C ASN A 27 -6.19 10.54 12.41
N ASN A 28 -7.02 10.52 13.44
CA ASN A 28 -7.35 9.33 14.23
C ASN A 28 -8.82 8.89 14.04
N ILE A 29 -9.42 9.21 12.89
CA ILE A 29 -10.84 8.95 12.60
C ILE A 29 -11.01 8.22 11.27
N LEU A 30 -10.20 8.56 10.27
CA LEU A 30 -10.32 8.05 8.92
C LEU A 30 -9.93 6.58 8.91
N THR A 31 -10.83 5.77 8.36
CA THR A 31 -10.68 4.31 8.27
C THR A 31 -10.49 3.86 6.83
N LYS A 32 -10.99 4.61 5.85
CA LYS A 32 -10.89 4.28 4.43
C LYS A 32 -10.49 5.49 3.61
N LEU A 33 -9.45 5.32 2.79
CA LEU A 33 -8.95 6.31 1.88
C LEU A 33 -8.90 5.74 0.46
N ASN A 34 -9.58 6.40 -0.47
CA ASN A 34 -9.63 6.01 -1.88
C ASN A 34 -8.92 7.07 -2.74
N LEU A 35 -7.78 6.69 -3.31
CA LEU A 35 -6.90 7.52 -4.13
C LEU A 35 -6.71 6.93 -5.54
N ILE A 36 -7.68 6.15 -6.02
CA ILE A 36 -7.61 5.52 -7.34
C ILE A 36 -7.46 6.60 -8.43
N SER A 37 -6.55 6.38 -9.38
CA SER A 37 -6.36 7.25 -10.55
C SER A 37 -6.11 8.71 -10.20
N ASN A 38 -5.02 8.97 -9.47
CA ASN A 38 -4.63 10.31 -8.99
C ASN A 38 -3.25 10.80 -9.46
N GLY A 39 -2.55 10.02 -10.30
CA GLY A 39 -1.20 10.36 -10.76
C GLY A 39 -0.16 10.34 -9.64
N ILE A 40 -0.36 9.49 -8.63
CA ILE A 40 0.60 9.31 -7.52
C ILE A 40 1.77 8.46 -8.02
N SER A 41 2.98 8.99 -7.95
CA SER A 41 4.20 8.28 -8.31
C SER A 41 4.86 7.61 -7.09
N SER A 42 6.08 7.10 -7.26
CA SER A 42 6.89 6.64 -6.13
C SER A 42 7.15 7.72 -5.08
N GLN A 43 7.21 8.99 -5.47
CA GLN A 43 7.39 10.10 -4.54
C GLN A 43 6.16 10.33 -3.66
N GLY A 44 4.95 10.27 -4.22
CA GLY A 44 3.72 10.36 -3.44
C GLY A 44 3.50 9.12 -2.56
N ALA A 45 3.86 7.93 -3.04
CA ALA A 45 3.86 6.71 -2.24
C ALA A 45 4.82 6.80 -1.03
N GLN A 46 5.97 7.46 -1.17
CA GLN A 46 6.88 7.74 -0.06
C GLN A 46 6.22 8.58 1.04
N TYR A 47 5.47 9.63 0.67
CA TYR A 47 4.75 10.45 1.65
C TYR A 47 3.66 9.64 2.37
N LEU A 48 2.90 8.85 1.63
CA LEU A 48 1.91 7.93 2.20
C LEU A 48 2.52 6.93 3.18
N ALA A 49 3.65 6.31 2.81
CA ALA A 49 4.36 5.38 3.67
C ALA A 49 4.74 6.02 5.01
N SER A 50 5.33 7.22 4.98
CA SER A 50 5.67 7.98 6.18
C SER A 50 4.45 8.31 7.05
N ALA A 51 3.28 8.51 6.45
CA ALA A 51 2.05 8.69 7.20
C ALA A 51 1.53 7.39 7.83
N LEU A 52 1.62 6.27 7.11
CA LEU A 52 1.18 4.95 7.58
C LEU A 52 1.98 4.44 8.78
N GLU A 53 3.26 4.81 8.92
CA GLU A 53 4.06 4.47 10.11
C GLU A 53 3.46 5.02 11.42
N HIS A 54 2.69 6.11 11.34
CA HIS A 54 2.11 6.80 12.48
C HIS A 54 0.59 6.66 12.56
N ASN A 55 -0.08 6.41 11.44
CA ASN A 55 -1.53 6.29 11.38
C ASN A 55 -1.98 4.88 11.81
N ASN A 56 -2.72 4.83 12.92
CA ASN A 56 -3.22 3.59 13.50
C ASN A 56 -4.75 3.46 13.37
N THR A 57 -5.37 4.10 12.37
CA THR A 57 -6.84 4.04 12.17
C THR A 57 -7.25 3.63 10.77
N LEU A 58 -6.37 3.85 9.78
CA LEU A 58 -6.64 3.48 8.40
C LEU A 58 -6.60 1.97 8.25
N THR A 59 -7.71 1.41 7.79
CA THR A 59 -7.88 -0.04 7.54
C THR A 59 -7.95 -0.36 6.06
N THR A 60 -8.29 0.61 5.21
CA THR A 60 -8.38 0.44 3.75
C THR A 60 -7.69 1.59 3.03
N LEU A 61 -6.72 1.26 2.19
CA LEU A 61 -6.04 2.20 1.29
C LEU A 61 -6.14 1.67 -0.15
N LYS A 62 -6.73 2.47 -1.04
CA LYS A 62 -6.81 2.16 -2.47
C LYS A 62 -5.96 3.13 -3.28
N LEU A 63 -4.98 2.60 -3.99
CA LEU A 63 -4.01 3.31 -4.82
C LEU A 63 -4.02 2.79 -6.26
N ASP A 64 -5.13 2.20 -6.71
CA ASP A 64 -5.22 1.61 -8.04
C ASP A 64 -5.04 2.65 -9.15
N SER A 65 -4.53 2.23 -10.31
CA SER A 65 -4.38 3.08 -11.50
C SER A 65 -3.56 4.34 -11.26
N ASN A 66 -2.47 4.24 -10.49
CA ASN A 66 -1.49 5.30 -10.28
C ASN A 66 -0.17 4.97 -11.00
N GLU A 67 0.89 5.71 -10.69
CA GLU A 67 2.21 5.58 -11.30
C GLU A 67 3.25 5.01 -10.33
N ILE A 68 2.81 4.21 -9.34
CA ILE A 68 3.67 3.61 -8.33
C ILE A 68 4.52 2.53 -8.98
N ASP A 69 5.85 2.64 -8.89
CA ASP A 69 6.81 1.66 -9.38
C ASP A 69 7.41 0.83 -8.23
N ASP A 70 8.48 0.09 -8.50
CA ASP A 70 9.19 -0.70 -7.50
C ASP A 70 9.71 0.13 -6.31
N GLN A 71 10.15 1.38 -6.52
CA GLN A 71 10.60 2.26 -5.44
C GLN A 71 9.42 2.68 -4.55
N GLY A 72 8.29 3.03 -5.17
CA GLY A 72 7.07 3.35 -4.43
C GLY A 72 6.55 2.14 -3.63
N ALA A 73 6.59 0.95 -4.22
CA ALA A 73 6.26 -0.31 -3.56
C ALA A 73 7.18 -0.59 -2.35
N GLN A 74 8.48 -0.34 -2.48
CA GLN A 74 9.43 -0.46 -1.38
C GLN A 74 9.08 0.45 -0.20
N HIS A 75 8.72 1.71 -0.46
CA HIS A 75 8.32 2.63 0.61
C HIS A 75 7.09 2.11 1.35
N LEU A 76 6.07 1.67 0.62
CA LEU A 76 4.87 1.09 1.22
C LEU A 76 5.19 -0.19 2.01
N ALA A 77 6.07 -1.05 1.49
CA ALA A 77 6.53 -2.25 2.18
C ALA A 77 7.17 -1.94 3.54
N ASN A 78 8.09 -0.98 3.60
CA ASN A 78 8.73 -0.57 4.85
C ASN A 78 7.70 -0.09 5.88
N ALA A 79 6.69 0.68 5.45
CA ALA A 79 5.63 1.12 6.35
C ALA A 79 4.77 -0.06 6.87
N LEU A 80 4.56 -1.10 6.07
CA LEU A 80 3.83 -2.31 6.47
C LEU A 80 4.57 -3.16 7.51
N GLU A 81 5.90 -3.02 7.65
CA GLU A 81 6.65 -3.69 8.72
C GLU A 81 6.25 -3.19 10.12
N HIS A 82 5.69 -1.97 10.20
CA HIS A 82 5.36 -1.31 11.46
C HIS A 82 3.86 -1.01 11.60
N ASN A 83 3.14 -0.88 10.49
CA ASN A 83 1.70 -0.64 10.49
C ASN A 83 0.93 -1.94 10.73
N ASN A 84 0.27 -2.03 11.88
CA ASN A 84 -0.57 -3.16 12.27
C ASN A 84 -2.07 -2.80 12.29
N THR A 85 -2.50 -1.88 11.43
CA THR A 85 -3.92 -1.47 11.35
C THR A 85 -4.50 -1.60 9.94
N LEU A 86 -3.66 -1.53 8.91
CA LEU A 86 -4.11 -1.68 7.54
C LEU A 86 -4.53 -3.13 7.27
N ILE A 87 -5.73 -3.30 6.74
CA ILE A 87 -6.34 -4.61 6.41
C ILE A 87 -6.33 -4.83 4.91
N ILE A 88 -6.56 -3.76 4.13
CA ILE A 88 -6.67 -3.79 2.67
C ILE A 88 -5.74 -2.73 2.07
N LEU A 89 -4.81 -3.19 1.23
CA LEU A 89 -4.00 -2.37 0.35
C LEU A 89 -4.25 -2.78 -1.10
N SER A 90 -4.80 -1.86 -1.91
CA SER A 90 -5.03 -2.11 -3.34
C SER A 90 -4.08 -1.25 -4.17
N LEU A 91 -3.29 -1.92 -5.02
CA LEU A 91 -2.25 -1.35 -5.87
C LEU A 91 -2.44 -1.81 -7.33
N SER A 92 -3.67 -2.12 -7.74
CA SER A 92 -4.00 -2.56 -9.10
C SER A 92 -3.48 -1.57 -10.13
N SER A 93 -3.07 -2.05 -11.31
CA SER A 93 -2.83 -1.18 -12.47
C SER A 93 -1.80 -0.08 -12.20
N ASN A 94 -0.70 -0.44 -11.53
CA ASN A 94 0.46 0.44 -11.30
C ASN A 94 1.65 -0.04 -12.16
N LYS A 95 2.85 0.48 -11.90
CA LYS A 95 4.10 0.14 -12.60
C LYS A 95 4.99 -0.79 -11.77
N ILE A 96 4.41 -1.57 -10.85
CA ILE A 96 5.16 -2.45 -9.94
C ILE A 96 5.66 -3.67 -10.71
N GLY A 97 6.96 -3.92 -10.66
CA GLY A 97 7.63 -5.07 -11.24
C GLY A 97 7.89 -6.18 -10.22
N ASP A 98 8.74 -7.12 -10.60
CA ASP A 98 9.09 -8.26 -9.74
C ASP A 98 9.75 -7.84 -8.43
N GLN A 99 10.55 -6.77 -8.41
CA GLN A 99 11.24 -6.33 -7.20
C GLN A 99 10.25 -5.73 -6.19
N GLY A 100 9.42 -4.80 -6.61
CA GLY A 100 8.42 -4.18 -5.75
C GLY A 100 7.40 -5.19 -5.24
N ALA A 101 7.00 -6.16 -6.07
CA ALA A 101 6.11 -7.23 -5.64
C ALA A 101 6.72 -8.10 -4.54
N LYS A 102 8.02 -8.43 -4.62
CA LYS A 102 8.74 -9.16 -3.56
C LYS A 102 8.81 -8.35 -2.28
N GLN A 103 9.21 -7.09 -2.39
CA GLN A 103 9.31 -6.17 -1.26
C GLN A 103 7.97 -6.02 -0.55
N LEU A 104 6.85 -5.94 -1.26
CA LEU A 104 5.52 -5.82 -0.65
C LEU A 104 5.06 -7.07 0.10
N VAL A 105 5.57 -8.26 -0.24
CA VAL A 105 5.19 -9.49 0.46
C VAL A 105 6.10 -9.86 1.62
N ASP A 106 7.37 -9.47 1.59
CA ASP A 106 8.32 -9.83 2.66
C ASP A 106 7.82 -9.40 4.07
N PRO A 107 7.30 -8.16 4.28
CA PRO A 107 6.72 -7.74 5.56
C PRO A 107 5.52 -8.58 6.02
N LEU A 108 4.81 -9.25 5.10
CA LEU A 108 3.62 -10.04 5.42
C LEU A 108 3.94 -11.32 6.20
N GLN A 109 5.21 -11.71 6.31
CA GLN A 109 5.66 -12.79 7.21
C GLN A 109 5.44 -12.45 8.68
N HIS A 110 5.37 -11.16 9.00
CA HIS A 110 5.26 -10.64 10.37
C HIS A 110 4.04 -9.73 10.55
N ASN A 111 3.49 -9.16 9.46
CA ASN A 111 2.26 -8.39 9.49
C ASN A 111 1.04 -9.32 9.55
N ASN A 112 0.30 -9.27 10.66
CA ASN A 112 -0.86 -10.12 10.90
C ASN A 112 -2.21 -9.41 10.64
N THR A 113 -2.20 -8.15 10.18
CA THR A 113 -3.43 -7.38 9.98
C THR A 113 -3.81 -7.24 8.52
N LEU A 114 -2.84 -7.17 7.61
CA LEU A 114 -3.10 -7.06 6.19
C LEU A 114 -3.62 -8.40 5.64
N THR A 115 -4.90 -8.43 5.28
CA THR A 115 -5.56 -9.63 4.75
C THR A 115 -5.74 -9.57 3.23
N THR A 116 -5.66 -8.38 2.64
CA THR A 116 -5.84 -8.16 1.20
C THR A 116 -4.74 -7.26 0.67
N LEU A 117 -3.87 -7.83 -0.17
CA LEU A 117 -2.93 -7.09 -1.01
C LEU A 117 -3.29 -7.36 -2.47
N ASN A 118 -3.80 -6.35 -3.17
CA ASN A 118 -4.18 -6.48 -4.58
C ASN A 118 -3.11 -5.89 -5.51
N LEU A 119 -2.47 -6.76 -6.31
CA LEU A 119 -1.39 -6.43 -7.25
C LEU A 119 -1.75 -6.71 -8.72
N ASN A 120 -3.02 -6.93 -9.05
CA ASN A 120 -3.44 -7.17 -10.43
C ASN A 120 -3.00 -6.07 -11.40
N SER A 121 -2.86 -6.42 -12.68
CA SER A 121 -2.51 -5.47 -13.75
C SER A 121 -1.21 -4.68 -13.52
N ASN A 122 -0.24 -5.26 -12.82
CA ASN A 122 1.13 -4.76 -12.67
C ASN A 122 2.11 -5.51 -13.60
N GLN A 123 3.39 -5.17 -13.56
CA GLN A 123 4.46 -5.72 -14.42
C GLN A 123 5.14 -6.94 -13.76
N ILE A 124 4.37 -7.77 -13.07
CA ILE A 124 4.85 -8.93 -12.32
C ILE A 124 4.93 -10.14 -13.26
N CYS A 125 6.10 -10.76 -13.35
CA CYS A 125 6.33 -11.93 -14.20
C CYS A 125 6.54 -13.21 -13.37
N ASN A 126 6.78 -14.33 -14.07
CA ASN A 126 6.91 -15.65 -13.45
C ASN A 126 8.02 -15.75 -12.38
N LYS A 127 9.05 -14.90 -12.44
CA LYS A 127 10.14 -14.88 -11.46
C LYS A 127 9.68 -14.41 -10.08
N ALA A 128 8.74 -13.47 -10.00
CA ALA A 128 8.17 -13.04 -8.74
C ALA A 128 7.15 -14.05 -8.20
N ALA A 129 6.41 -14.75 -9.07
CA ALA A 129 5.40 -15.73 -8.68
C ALA A 129 5.95 -16.80 -7.71
N GLN A 130 7.16 -17.30 -7.93
CA GLN A 130 7.76 -18.30 -7.03
C GLN A 130 8.05 -17.75 -5.63
N HIS A 131 8.49 -16.48 -5.54
CA HIS A 131 8.73 -15.83 -4.25
C HIS A 131 7.43 -15.55 -3.50
N LEU A 132 6.42 -15.02 -4.21
CA LEU A 132 5.08 -14.78 -3.67
C LEU A 132 4.48 -16.07 -3.09
N ILE A 133 4.61 -17.19 -3.80
CA ILE A 133 4.14 -18.51 -3.34
C ILE A 133 4.86 -18.94 -2.07
N ASN A 134 6.18 -18.73 -1.97
CA ASN A 134 6.94 -19.12 -0.79
C ASN A 134 6.51 -18.35 0.46
N VAL A 135 6.29 -17.04 0.34
CA VAL A 135 5.79 -16.21 1.45
C VAL A 135 4.39 -16.66 1.88
N LEU A 136 3.48 -16.91 0.93
CA LEU A 136 2.14 -17.41 1.25
C LEU A 136 2.16 -18.77 1.98
N ARG A 137 3.10 -19.67 1.63
CA ARG A 137 3.27 -20.95 2.34
C ARG A 137 3.74 -20.76 3.77
N GLN A 138 4.59 -19.76 4.03
CA GLN A 138 5.10 -19.47 5.37
C GLN A 138 4.03 -18.80 6.24
N ASN A 139 3.20 -17.92 5.68
CA ASN A 139 2.07 -17.31 6.40
C ASN A 139 1.03 -18.33 6.88
N ASN A 140 0.84 -19.44 6.16
CA ASN A 140 -0.03 -20.53 6.60
C ASN A 140 0.60 -21.43 7.68
N LEU A 141 1.93 -21.38 7.89
CA LEU A 141 2.63 -22.19 8.88
C LEU A 141 2.83 -21.45 10.21
N SER A 142 2.83 -20.11 10.20
CA SER A 142 2.92 -19.27 11.40
C SER A 142 1.56 -18.99 12.06
N GLN A 143 0.45 -19.39 11.44
CA GLN A 143 -0.92 -19.18 11.92
C GLN A 143 -1.60 -20.45 12.48
N VAL A 144 -0.85 -21.52 12.77
CA VAL A 144 -1.35 -22.75 13.42
C VAL A 144 -0.75 -22.95 14.80
#